data_AF-A0A5R2MX87-F1
#
_entry.id   AF-A0A5R2MX87-F1
#
_cell.length_a   1.000
_cell.length_b   1.000
_cell.length_c   1.000
_cell.angle_alpha   90.00
_cell.angle_beta   90.00
_cell.angle_gamma   90.00
#
_symmetry.space_group_name_H-M   'P 1'
#
loop_
_entity.id
_entity.type
_entity.pdbx_description
1 polymer ?
#
loop_
_entity_poly.entity_id
_entity_poly.type
_entity_poly.pdbx_seq_one_letter_code
_entity_poly.pdbx_strand_id
1 'polypeptide(L)'
;YAIAAAVLGGFSLRGGEGSLIGVLLGTVLLQELQNLVNLLGIPSSLNFAVMGGVILVGVLVDQQWGVFRARRRMVDAARKGAVGAAAE
;
A
#
# COMPACT_ATOMS: atom_id res chain seq x y z
N TYR A 1 13.36 -1.59 7.72
CA TYR A 1 12.25 -0.89 7.04
C TYR A 1 12.17 -1.14 5.53
N ALA A 2 13.26 -1.49 4.83
CA ALA A 2 13.25 -1.67 3.36
C ALA A 2 12.19 -2.64 2.82
N ILE A 3 12.10 -3.86 3.37
CA ILE A 3 11.11 -4.86 2.92
C ILE A 3 9.68 -4.39 3.19
N ALA A 4 9.43 -3.79 4.37
CA ALA A 4 8.12 -3.25 4.72
C ALA A 4 7.70 -2.11 3.79
N ALA A 5 8.61 -1.18 3.48
CA ALA A 5 8.34 -0.09 2.52
C ALA A 5 8.05 -0.63 1.11
N ALA A 6 8.77 -1.67 0.69
CA ALA A 6 8.54 -2.31 -0.60
C ALA A 6 7.13 -2.91 -0.69
N VAL A 7 6.73 -3.69 0.31
CA VAL A 7 5.41 -4.33 0.35
C VAL A 7 4.28 -3.30 0.47
N LEU A 8 4.43 -2.30 1.33
CA LEU A 8 3.46 -1.21 1.50
C LEU A 8 3.37 -0.34 0.24
N GLY A 9 4.50 -0.16 -0.46
CA GLY A 9 4.59 0.48 -1.76
C GLY A 9 4.10 -0.34 -2.95
N GLY A 10 3.60 -1.56 -2.71
CA GLY A 10 2.99 -2.41 -3.74
C GLY A 10 3.96 -3.25 -4.57
N PHE A 11 5.17 -3.51 -4.09
CA PHE A 11 6.04 -4.53 -4.70
C PHE A 11 5.50 -5.94 -4.44
N SER A 12 5.45 -6.75 -5.50
CA SER A 12 5.11 -8.16 -5.42
C SER A 12 6.24 -8.97 -4.79
N LEU A 13 5.93 -9.72 -3.73
CA LEU A 13 6.85 -10.71 -3.14
C LEU A 13 7.08 -11.92 -4.06
N ARG A 14 6.21 -12.11 -5.06
CA ARG A 14 6.32 -13.18 -6.07
C ARG A 14 7.21 -12.77 -7.25
N GLY A 15 7.69 -11.53 -7.27
CA GLY A 15 8.48 -10.97 -8.36
C GLY A 15 7.62 -10.57 -9.57
N GLY A 16 8.23 -9.83 -10.51
CA GLY A 16 7.64 -9.46 -11.80
C GLY A 16 6.89 -8.12 -11.83
N GLU A 17 6.41 -7.60 -10.69
CA GLU A 17 5.61 -6.36 -10.63
C GLU A 17 5.91 -5.53 -9.38
N GLY A 18 5.99 -4.20 -9.55
CA GLY A 18 6.21 -3.25 -8.46
C GLY A 18 6.37 -1.81 -8.98
N SER A 19 6.08 -0.82 -8.14
CA SER A 19 6.21 0.61 -8.49
C SER A 19 7.26 1.30 -7.62
N LEU A 20 8.30 1.86 -8.23
CA LEU A 20 9.32 2.63 -7.51
C LEU A 20 8.71 3.82 -6.77
N ILE A 21 7.74 4.50 -7.38
CA ILE A 21 7.03 5.64 -6.77
C ILE A 21 6.28 5.17 -5.53
N GLY A 22 5.65 3.99 -5.60
CA GLY A 22 4.98 3.38 -4.44
C GLY A 22 5.95 3.12 -3.29
N VAL A 23 7.15 2.61 -3.57
CA VAL A 23 8.18 2.39 -2.55
C VAL A 23 8.65 3.68 -1.92
N LEU A 24 8.90 4.73 -2.71
CA LEU A 24 9.30 6.03 -2.17
C LEU A 24 8.24 6.57 -1.20
N LEU A 25 6.96 6.52 -1.58
CA LEU A 25 5.86 6.90 -0.70
C LEU A 25 5.80 6.01 0.55
N GLY A 26 5.97 4.69 0.40
CA GLY A 26 6.04 3.74 1.51
C GLY A 26 7.20 4.04 2.47
N THR A 27 8.37 4.40 1.96
CA THR A 27 9.52 4.78 2.80
C THR A 27 9.27 6.05 3.58
N VAL A 28 8.69 7.08 2.95
CA VAL A 28 8.33 8.34 3.63
C VAL A 28 7.29 8.07 4.73
N LEU A 29 6.28 7.25 4.43
CA LEU A 29 5.24 6.90 5.40
C LEU A 29 5.82 6.18 6.62
N LEU A 30 6.73 5.21 6.42
CA LEU A 30 7.40 4.54 7.54
C LEU A 30 8.28 5.49 8.36
N GLN A 31 8.93 6.46 7.71
CA GLN A 31 9.73 7.47 8.40
C GLN A 31 8.87 8.37 9.29
N GLU A 32 7.73 8.85 8.77
CA GLU A 32 6.76 9.62 9.54
C GLU A 32 6.21 8.81 10.71
N LEU A 33 5.93 7.52 10.50
CA LEU A 33 5.45 6.62 11.53
C LEU A 33 6.46 6.47 12.68
N GLN A 34 7.74 6.33 12.36
CA GLN A 34 8.80 6.28 13.36
C GLN A 34 8.89 7.60 14.13
N ASN A 35 8.76 8.74 13.44
CA ASN A 35 8.74 10.05 14.07
C ASN A 35 7.54 10.20 15.03
N LEU A 36 6.35 9.78 14.61
CA LEU A 36 5.14 9.73 15.43
C LEU A 36 5.34 8.89 16.69
N VAL A 37 5.83 7.66 16.56
CA VAL A 37 6.06 6.77 17.71
C VAL A 37 7.07 7.38 18.71
N ASN A 38 8.11 8.04 18.21
CA ASN A 38 9.07 8.74 19.05
C ASN A 38 8.44 9.96 19.76
N LEU A 39 7.62 10.74 19.06
CA LEU A 39 6.90 11.89 19.64
C LEU A 39 5.87 11.48 20.69
N LEU A 40 5.23 10.32 20.51
CA LEU A 40 4.29 9.75 21.49
C LEU A 40 5.01 9.20 22.75
N GLY A 41 6.34 9.24 22.80
CA GLY A 41 7.11 8.81 23.97
C GLY A 41 7.05 7.31 24.23
N ILE A 42 6.78 6.51 23.19
CA ILE A 42 6.63 5.05 23.32
C ILE A 42 8.00 4.44 23.63
N PRO A 43 8.12 3.54 24.63
CA PRO A 43 9.38 2.91 24.97
C PRO A 43 9.95 2.13 23.78
N SER A 44 11.26 2.23 23.58
CA SER A 44 11.97 1.64 22.44
C SER A 44 11.81 0.12 22.33
N SER A 45 11.60 -0.56 23.46
CA SER A 45 11.30 -2.00 23.53
C SER A 45 10.00 -2.38 22.82
N LEU A 46 9.00 -1.49 22.79
CA LEU A 46 7.71 -1.72 22.15
C LEU A 46 7.63 -1.13 20.74
N ASN A 47 8.67 -0.44 20.27
CA ASN A 47 8.65 0.32 19.03
C ASN A 47 8.32 -0.59 17.82
N PHE A 48 8.95 -1.76 17.73
CA PHE A 48 8.64 -2.74 16.67
C PHE A 48 7.23 -3.30 16.76
N ALA A 49 6.70 -3.53 17.96
CA ALA A 49 5.36 -4.05 18.16
C ALA A 49 4.31 -3.01 17.74
N VAL A 50 4.49 -1.76 18.14
CA VAL A 50 3.60 -0.65 17.79
C VAL A 50 3.67 -0.35 16.29
N MET A 51 4.87 -0.20 15.73
CA MET A 51 5.02 0.02 14.28
C MET A 51 4.39 -1.11 13.48
N GLY A 52 4.67 -2.37 13.83
CA GLY A 52 4.08 -3.53 13.17
C GLY A 52 2.56 -3.54 13.26
N GLY A 53 2.01 -3.23 14.44
CA GLY A 53 0.57 -3.13 14.67
C GLY A 53 -0.08 -2.03 13.81
N VAL A 54 0.49 -0.84 13.79
CA VAL A 54 -0.02 0.29 12.99
C VAL A 54 0.04 -0.02 11.49
N ILE A 55 1.14 -0.62 11.01
CA ILE A 55 1.27 -1.05 9.61
C ILE A 55 0.20 -2.09 9.27
N LEU A 56 0.01 -3.10 10.12
CA LEU A 56 -0.98 -4.16 9.90
C LEU A 56 -2.39 -3.57 9.80
N VAL A 57 -2.76 -2.69 10.75
CA VAL A 57 -4.04 -1.99 10.74
C VAL A 57 -4.19 -1.14 9.49
N GLY A 58 -3.17 -0.35 9.13
CA GLY A 58 -3.17 0.49 7.94
C GLY A 58 -3.37 -0.32 6.64
N VAL A 59 -2.69 -1.45 6.50
CA VAL A 59 -2.82 -2.34 5.33
C VAL A 59 -4.18 -3.03 5.30
N LEU A 60 -4.71 -3.49 6.44
CA LEU A 60 -6.04 -4.11 6.50
C LEU A 60 -7.13 -3.12 6.09
N VAL A 61 -7.04 -1.89 6.61
CA VAL A 61 -7.94 -0.78 6.28
C VAL A 61 -7.83 -0.40 4.80
N ASP A 62 -6.61 -0.26 4.27
CA ASP A 62 -6.40 0.07 2.85
C ASP A 62 -6.85 -1.05 1.91
N GLN A 63 -6.66 -2.33 2.27
CA GLN A 63 -7.16 -3.45 1.47
C GLN A 63 -8.69 -3.46 1.45
N GLN A 64 -9.34 -3.29 2.61
CA GLN A 64 -10.81 -3.23 2.68
C GLN A 64 -11.38 -2.05 1.88
N TRP A 65 -10.75 -0.88 1.93
CA TRP A 65 -11.15 0.28 1.10
C TRP A 65 -10.73 0.16 -0.37
N GLY A 66 -9.63 -0.52 -0.65
CA GLY A 66 -9.03 -0.70 -1.98
C GLY A 66 -9.80 -1.69 -2.84
N VAL A 67 -10.38 -2.74 -2.25
CA VAL A 67 -11.32 -3.66 -2.93
C VAL A 67 -12.49 -2.88 -3.55
N PHE A 68 -12.95 -1.83 -2.89
CA PHE A 68 -13.98 -0.93 -3.42
C PHE A 68 -13.50 -0.14 -4.65
N ARG A 69 -12.21 0.25 -4.70
CA ARG A 69 -11.60 0.94 -5.85
C ARG A 69 -11.28 -0.02 -7.00
N ALA A 70 -10.92 -1.26 -6.71
CA ALA A 70 -10.63 -2.30 -7.72
C ALA A 70 -11.85 -2.63 -8.59
N ARG A 71 -13.07 -2.55 -8.04
CA ARG A 71 -14.32 -2.69 -8.82
C ARG A 71 -14.44 -1.64 -9.92
N ARG A 72 -13.94 -0.42 -9.74
CA ARG A 72 -14.04 0.64 -10.78
C ARG A 72 -13.18 0.34 -12.01
N ARG A 73 -12.00 -0.27 -11.83
CA ARG A 73 -11.11 -0.62 -12.96
C ARG A 73 -11.70 -1.70 -13.87
N MET A 74 -12.47 -2.63 -13.31
CA MET A 74 -13.18 -3.64 -14.10
C MET A 74 -14.28 -3.03 -14.98
N VAL A 75 -14.95 -1.98 -14.50
CA VAL A 75 -15.97 -1.24 -15.26
C VAL A 75 -15.32 -0.45 -16.42
N ASP A 76 -14.17 0.18 -16.19
CA ASP A 76 -13.44 0.91 -17.23
C ASP A 76 -12.84 -0.02 -18.30
N ALA A 77 -12.40 -1.22 -17.90
CA ALA A 77 -11.90 -2.24 -18.82
C ALA A 77 -13.03 -2.80 -19.72
N ALA A 78 -14.22 -3.06 -19.15
CA ALA A 78 -15.39 -3.51 -19.90
C ALA A 78 -15.85 -2.45 -20.93
N ARG A 79 -15.77 -1.16 -20.58
CA ARG A 79 -16.13 -0.06 -21.50
C ARG A 79 -15.17 0.07 -22.69
N LYS A 80 -13.87 -0.17 -22.48
CA LYS A 80 -12.89 -0.17 -23.59
C LYS A 80 -13.07 -1.35 -24.55
N GLY A 81 -13.43 -2.53 -24.03
CA GLY A 81 -13.72 -3.71 -24.85
C GLY A 81 -14.95 -3.53 -25.76
N ALA A 82 -16.02 -2.91 -25.25
CA ALA A 82 -17.22 -2.64 -26.05
C ALA A 82 -17.02 -1.59 -27.15
N VAL A 83 -16.14 -0.61 -26.93
CA VAL A 83 -15.81 0.42 -27.95
C VAL A 83 -14.94 -0.16 -29.07
N GLY A 84 -14.05 -1.11 -28.77
CA GLY A 84 -13.27 -1.81 -29.79
C GLY A 84 -14.14 -2.68 -30.71
N ALA A 85 -15.08 -3.45 -30.14
CA ALA A 85 -15.95 -4.35 -30.89
C ALA A 85 -17.03 -3.66 -31.74
N ALA A 86 -17.29 -2.36 -31.54
CA ALA A 86 -18.22 -1.56 -32.34
C ALA A 86 -17.54 -0.79 -33.48
N ALA A 87 -16.19 -0.82 -33.53
CA ALA A 87 -15.39 -0.16 -34.55
C ALA A 87 -14.89 -1.13 -35.65
N GLU A 88 -15.10 -2.44 -35.46
CA GLU A 88 -14.94 -3.51 -36.45
C GLU A 88 -16.31 -3.87 -37.06
#